data_AF-A0A7F8QG89-F1
#
_entry.id   AF-A0A7F8QG89-F1
#
_cell.length_a   1.000
_cell.length_b   1.000
_cell.length_c   1.000
_cell.angle_alpha   90.00
_cell.angle_beta   90.00
_cell.angle_gamma   90.00
#
_symmetry.space_group_name_H-M   'P 1'
#
loop_
_entity.id
_entity.type
_entity.pdbx_description
1 polymer ?
#
loop_
_entity_poly.entity_id
_entity_poly.type
_entity_poly.pdbx_seq_one_letter_code
_entity_poly.pdbx_strand_id
1 'polypeptide(L)'
;MSCMYIFILKSYAVITWEVLTRKQPFEEVTNPLQIMYSVSQGHRPNTNEESLPLDIPHRALMISLIESGWAQNPDERPSFLKCLIELEPVLRTFEEITFLEAVIQLKKTK
;
A
#
# COMPACT_ATOMS: atom_id res chain seq x y z
N MET A 1 -23.04 3.94 8.70
CA MET A 1 -21.94 4.81 8.23
C MET A 1 -20.54 4.26 8.52
N SER A 2 -20.29 3.55 9.62
CA SER A 2 -18.94 3.04 9.96
C SER A 2 -18.41 1.92 9.04
N CYS A 3 -19.28 1.10 8.46
CA CYS A 3 -18.84 -0.05 7.65
C CYS A 3 -18.14 0.37 6.34
N MET A 4 -18.55 1.49 5.71
CA MET A 4 -18.00 1.91 4.41
C MET A 4 -16.57 2.46 4.50
N TYR A 5 -16.22 3.15 5.58
CA TYR A 5 -14.85 3.66 5.79
C TYR A 5 -13.83 2.55 6.06
N ILE A 6 -14.27 1.48 6.70
CA ILE A 6 -13.44 0.30 7.03
C ILE A 6 -12.97 -0.42 5.77
N PHE A 7 -13.75 -0.41 4.69
CA PHE A 7 -13.35 -0.99 3.40
C PHE A 7 -12.31 -0.13 2.67
N ILE A 8 -12.47 1.20 2.68
CA ILE A 8 -11.58 2.12 1.95
C ILE A 8 -10.12 1.95 2.39
N LEU A 9 -9.87 1.81 3.69
CA LEU A 9 -8.51 1.67 4.22
C LEU A 9 -7.85 0.35 3.84
N LYS A 10 -8.60 -0.76 3.79
CA LYS A 10 -8.03 -2.04 3.33
C LYS A 10 -7.66 -1.97 1.86
N SER A 11 -8.54 -1.40 1.03
CA SER A 11 -8.27 -1.21 -0.39
C SER A 11 -7.06 -0.30 -0.59
N TYR A 12 -6.98 0.79 0.17
CA TYR A 12 -5.83 1.69 0.13
C TYR A 12 -4.52 0.97 0.47
N ALA A 13 -4.47 0.17 1.55
CA ALA A 13 -3.28 -0.59 1.92
C ALA A 13 -2.83 -1.58 0.83
N VAL A 14 -3.78 -2.30 0.21
CA VAL A 14 -3.48 -3.23 -0.90
C VAL A 14 -2.96 -2.47 -2.13
N ILE A 15 -3.56 -1.34 -2.48
CA ILE A 15 -3.11 -0.50 -3.61
C ILE A 15 -1.71 0.06 -3.35
N THR A 16 -1.45 0.57 -2.14
CA THR A 16 -0.12 1.08 -1.77
C THR A 16 0.94 -0.02 -1.88
N TRP A 17 0.62 -1.23 -1.40
CA TRP A 17 1.49 -2.39 -1.57
C TRP A 17 1.74 -2.71 -3.05
N GLU A 18 0.70 -2.75 -3.88
CA GLU A 18 0.80 -3.02 -5.33
C GLU A 18 1.65 -1.96 -6.06
N VAL A 19 1.47 -0.67 -5.71
CA VAL A 19 2.24 0.44 -6.30
C VAL A 19 3.73 0.33 -5.97
N LEU A 20 4.06 -0.02 -4.72
CA LEU A 20 5.44 -0.12 -4.26
C LEU A 20 6.15 -1.38 -4.75
N THR A 21 5.44 -2.52 -4.79
CA THR A 21 6.01 -3.80 -5.23
C THR A 21 6.01 -3.97 -6.74
N ARG A 22 5.10 -3.29 -7.46
CA ARG A 22 4.80 -3.52 -8.88
C ARG A 22 4.37 -4.97 -9.18
N LYS A 23 3.86 -5.69 -8.17
CA LYS A 23 3.42 -7.10 -8.26
C LYS A 23 1.91 -7.21 -8.07
N GLN A 24 1.30 -8.25 -8.65
CA GLN A 24 -0.12 -8.52 -8.41
C GLN A 24 -0.31 -9.12 -7.00
N PRO A 25 -1.24 -8.61 -6.18
CA PRO A 25 -1.54 -9.20 -4.89
C PRO A 25 -2.01 -10.66 -5.06
N PHE A 26 -1.40 -11.58 -4.31
CA PHE A 26 -1.72 -13.01 -4.35
C PHE A 26 -1.52 -13.67 -5.74
N GLU A 27 -0.52 -13.24 -6.51
CA GLU A 27 -0.21 -13.76 -7.87
C GLU A 27 -0.12 -15.30 -7.95
N GLU A 28 0.34 -15.94 -6.89
CA GLU A 28 0.48 -17.41 -6.81
C GLU A 28 -0.85 -18.16 -6.60
N VAL A 29 -1.92 -17.44 -6.27
CA VAL A 29 -3.23 -18.03 -5.95
C VAL A 29 -4.16 -17.95 -7.15
N THR A 30 -4.49 -19.11 -7.74
CA THR A 30 -5.35 -19.18 -8.92
C THR A 30 -6.85 -19.10 -8.61
N ASN A 31 -7.27 -19.43 -7.39
CA ASN A 31 -8.67 -19.47 -6.99
C ASN A 31 -9.06 -18.27 -6.11
N PRO A 32 -9.98 -17.38 -6.55
CA PRO A 32 -10.43 -16.24 -5.75
C PRO A 32 -11.04 -16.60 -4.39
N LEU A 33 -11.71 -17.76 -4.27
CA LEU A 33 -12.26 -18.21 -2.99
C LEU A 33 -11.16 -18.56 -1.98
N GLN A 34 -10.02 -19.06 -2.46
CA GLN A 34 -8.86 -19.31 -1.61
C GLN A 34 -8.28 -17.99 -1.09
N ILE A 35 -8.25 -16.94 -1.91
CA ILE A 35 -7.83 -15.60 -1.48
C ILE A 35 -8.78 -15.09 -0.38
N MET A 36 -10.09 -15.17 -0.60
CA MET A 36 -11.08 -14.75 0.39
C MET A 36 -10.90 -15.48 1.73
N TYR A 37 -10.69 -16.80 1.67
CA TYR A 37 -10.44 -17.61 2.87
C TYR A 37 -9.14 -17.21 3.56
N SER A 38 -8.02 -17.13 2.83
CA SER A 38 -6.71 -16.73 3.37
C SER A 38 -6.78 -15.36 4.05
N VAL A 39 -7.41 -14.37 3.41
CA VAL A 39 -7.59 -13.01 3.95
C VAL A 39 -8.47 -13.04 5.21
N SER A 40 -9.51 -13.90 5.25
CA SER A 40 -10.36 -14.07 6.43
C SER A 40 -9.58 -14.61 7.64
N GLN A 41 -8.56 -15.44 7.39
CA GLN A 41 -7.63 -15.96 8.39
C GLN A 41 -6.51 -14.98 8.76
N GLY A 42 -6.50 -13.77 8.21
CA GLY A 42 -5.50 -12.76 8.51
C GLY A 42 -4.29 -12.75 7.59
N HIS A 43 -4.19 -13.66 6.60
CA HIS A 43 -3.09 -13.62 5.63
C HIS A 43 -3.15 -12.36 4.76
N ARG A 44 -1.99 -11.83 4.41
CA ARG A 44 -1.80 -10.61 3.62
C ARG A 44 -0.64 -10.81 2.63
N PRO A 45 -0.51 -9.95 1.60
CA PRO A 45 0.67 -9.93 0.75
C PRO A 45 1.95 -9.71 1.57
N ASN A 46 3.06 -10.32 1.15
CA ASN A 46 4.33 -10.25 1.87
C ASN A 46 4.88 -8.81 1.90
N THR A 47 5.41 -8.38 3.05
CA THR A 47 6.08 -7.08 3.24
C THR A 47 7.61 -7.21 3.44
N ASN A 48 8.15 -8.36 3.08
CA ASN A 48 9.59 -8.68 3.18
C ASN A 48 10.45 -7.86 2.20
N GLU A 49 11.76 -8.03 2.26
CA GLU A 49 12.72 -7.30 1.39
C GLU A 49 12.59 -7.65 -0.10
N GLU A 50 12.18 -8.89 -0.42
CA GLU A 50 11.99 -9.35 -1.80
C GLU A 50 10.76 -8.72 -2.49
N SER A 51 9.71 -8.43 -1.71
CA SER A 51 8.50 -7.76 -2.19
C SER A 51 8.66 -6.24 -2.16
N LEU A 52 9.18 -5.71 -1.05
CA LEU A 52 9.44 -4.29 -0.83
C LEU A 52 10.94 -4.07 -0.62
N PRO A 53 11.69 -3.76 -1.69
CA PRO A 53 13.13 -3.51 -1.64
C PRO A 53 13.54 -2.37 -0.70
N LEU A 54 14.81 -2.37 -0.26
CA LEU A 54 15.35 -1.40 0.71
C LEU A 54 15.53 0.02 0.15
N ASP A 55 15.53 0.17 -1.18
CA ASP A 55 15.67 1.47 -1.87
C ASP A 55 14.37 2.27 -1.91
N ILE A 56 13.24 1.70 -1.45
CA ILE A 56 11.97 2.42 -1.33
C ILE A 56 12.13 3.58 -0.32
N PRO A 57 11.84 4.83 -0.73
CA PRO A 57 11.86 5.97 0.18
C PRO A 57 10.90 5.76 1.34
N HIS A 58 11.36 6.05 2.57
CA HIS A 58 10.55 5.93 3.78
C HIS A 58 9.92 4.54 3.98
N ARG A 59 10.60 3.47 3.53
CA ARG A 59 10.13 2.07 3.55
C ARG A 59 9.45 1.66 4.85
N ALA A 60 10.07 1.93 6.01
CA ALA A 60 9.53 1.53 7.31
C ALA A 60 8.16 2.17 7.59
N LEU A 61 7.99 3.45 7.23
CA LEU A 61 6.72 4.14 7.36
C LEU A 61 5.67 3.60 6.37
N MET A 62 6.07 3.32 5.13
CA MET A 62 5.17 2.73 4.14
C MET A 62 4.65 1.36 4.59
N ILE A 63 5.53 0.51 5.12
CA ILE A 63 5.14 -0.79 5.67
C ILE A 63 4.18 -0.61 6.85
N SER A 64 4.48 0.32 7.77
CA SER A 64 3.59 0.59 8.91
C SER A 64 2.18 1.04 8.46
N LEU A 65 2.09 1.90 7.45
CA LEU A 65 0.81 2.35 6.88
C LEU A 65 0.04 1.22 6.18
N ILE A 66 0.75 0.36 5.44
CA ILE A 66 0.16 -0.81 4.79
C ILE A 66 -0.38 -1.79 5.85
N GLU A 67 0.45 -2.15 6.83
CA GLU A 67 0.12 -3.15 7.85
C GLU A 67 -1.03 -2.72 8.75
N SER A 68 -1.02 -1.46 9.18
CA SER A 68 -2.12 -0.87 9.94
C SER A 68 -3.39 -0.69 9.09
N GLY A 69 -3.26 -0.32 7.81
CA GLY A 69 -4.40 -0.12 6.91
C GLY A 69 -5.17 -1.41 6.57
N TRP A 70 -4.49 -2.56 6.52
CA TRP A 70 -5.13 -3.86 6.29
C TRP A 70 -5.29 -4.73 7.55
N ALA A 71 -5.08 -4.17 8.74
CA ALA A 71 -5.20 -4.87 10.02
C ALA A 71 -6.50 -5.70 10.10
N GLN A 72 -6.43 -6.88 10.72
CA GLN A 72 -7.60 -7.76 10.82
C GLN A 72 -8.69 -7.10 11.67
N ASN A 73 -8.29 -6.56 12.81
CA ASN A 73 -9.14 -5.74 13.65
C ASN A 73 -9.43 -4.38 12.98
N PRO A 74 -10.70 -4.02 12.73
CA PRO A 74 -11.04 -2.71 12.18
C PRO A 74 -10.63 -1.53 13.06
N ASP A 75 -10.59 -1.70 14.38
CA ASP A 75 -10.29 -0.60 15.33
C ASP A 75 -8.80 -0.22 15.34
N GLU A 76 -7.94 -1.11 14.86
CA GLU A 76 -6.50 -0.84 14.68
C GLU A 76 -6.21 -0.02 13.41
N ARG A 77 -7.20 0.10 12.51
CA ARG A 77 -6.99 0.80 11.24
C ARG A 77 -6.98 2.31 11.46
N PRO A 78 -5.97 3.03 10.94
CA PRO A 78 -5.90 4.47 11.06
C PRO A 78 -7.03 5.13 10.28
N SER A 79 -7.50 6.31 10.71
CA SER A 79 -8.36 7.11 9.84
C SER A 79 -7.58 7.59 8.60
N PHE A 80 -8.28 7.86 7.50
CA PHE A 80 -7.62 8.40 6.30
C PHE A 80 -6.92 9.74 6.59
N LEU A 81 -7.47 10.54 7.50
CA LEU A 81 -6.82 11.77 7.99
C LEU A 81 -5.46 11.46 8.65
N LYS A 82 -5.38 10.42 9.49
CA LYS A 82 -4.11 10.00 10.08
C LYS A 82 -3.12 9.53 9.02
N CYS A 83 -3.57 8.78 8.02
CA CYS A 83 -2.71 8.39 6.88
C CYS A 83 -2.14 9.63 6.16
N LEU A 84 -2.96 10.65 5.91
CA LEU A 84 -2.51 11.89 5.27
C LEU A 84 -1.46 12.64 6.11
N ILE A 85 -1.68 12.74 7.42
CA ILE A 85 -0.72 13.38 8.35
C ILE A 85 0.63 12.66 8.32
N GLU A 86 0.64 11.32 8.27
CA GLU A 86 1.88 10.55 8.19
C GLU A 86 2.55 10.60 6.81
N LEU A 87 1.77 10.73 5.73
CA LEU A 87 2.29 10.85 4.36
C LEU A 87 2.79 12.25 4.00
N GLU A 88 2.25 13.29 4.62
CA GLU A 88 2.61 14.67 4.30
C GLU A 88 4.12 14.96 4.41
N PRO A 89 4.83 14.56 5.49
CA PRO A 89 6.28 14.71 5.57
C PRO A 89 7.03 13.98 4.46
N VAL A 90 6.55 12.79 4.05
CA VAL A 90 7.15 12.00 2.97
C VAL A 90 7.04 12.74 1.64
N LEU A 91 5.84 13.24 1.31
CA LEU A 91 5.61 13.97 0.06
C LEU A 91 6.46 15.24 -0.03
N ARG A 92 6.67 15.92 1.11
CA ARG A 92 7.54 17.10 1.18
C ARG A 92 9.02 16.81 0.92
N THR A 93 9.46 15.53 0.96
CA THR A 93 10.84 15.17 0.57
C THR A 93 11.05 15.11 -0.94
N PHE A 94 9.98 15.13 -1.74
CA PHE A 94 10.05 15.15 -3.20
C PHE A 94 9.89 16.57 -3.72
N GLU A 95 10.84 17.02 -4.54
CA GLU A 95 10.73 18.32 -5.21
C GLU A 95 9.76 18.23 -6.38
N GLU A 96 9.06 19.33 -6.69
CA GLU A 96 8.13 19.39 -7.84
C GLU A 96 8.78 18.92 -9.14
N ILE A 97 10.06 19.26 -9.34
CA ILE A 97 10.81 18.89 -10.55
C ILE A 97 10.91 17.36 -10.72
N THR A 98 11.05 16.61 -9.63
CA THR A 98 11.18 15.14 -9.68
C THR A 98 9.91 14.48 -10.22
N PHE A 99 8.73 15.04 -9.93
CA PHE A 99 7.47 14.55 -10.49
C PHE A 99 7.40 14.80 -12.01
N LEU A 100 7.81 15.99 -12.47
CA LEU A 100 7.83 16.30 -13.90
C LEU A 100 8.80 15.39 -14.65
N GLU A 101 9.99 15.18 -14.10
CA GLU A 101 10.99 14.27 -14.67
C GLU A 101 10.45 12.85 -14.78
N ALA A 102 9.81 12.33 -13.74
CA ALA A 102 9.18 11.02 -13.74
C ALA A 102 8.11 10.90 -14.84
N VAL A 103 7.26 11.92 -15.01
CA VAL A 103 6.24 11.95 -16.07
C VAL A 103 6.88 11.97 -17.46
N ILE A 104 7.93 12.76 -17.66
CA ILE A 104 8.66 12.84 -18.93
C ILE A 104 9.32 11.50 -19.25
N GLN A 105 9.94 10.84 -18.28
CA GLN A 105 10.54 9.51 -18.47
C GLN A 105 9.49 8.50 -18.95
N LEU A 106 8.32 8.44 -18.29
CA LEU A 106 7.23 7.55 -18.70
C LEU A 106 6.72 7.81 -20.12
N LYS A 107 6.78 9.06 -20.59
CA LYS A 107 6.41 9.42 -21.97
C LYS A 107 7.46 9.02 -23.00
N LYS A 108 8.74 8.92 -22.61
CA LYS A 108 9.84 8.48 -23.48
C LYS A 108 9.92 6.96 -23.62
N THR A 109 9.43 6.21 -22.64
CA THR A 109 9.41 4.74 -22.66
C THR A 109 8.23 4.15 -23.45
N LYS A 110 7.40 5.00 -24.09
CA LYS A 110 6.35 4.63 -25.04
C LYS A 110 6.74 5.04 -26.45
#